data_AF-A0A1L1Q1C9-F1
#
_entry.id   AF-A0A1L1Q1C9-F1
#
_cell.length_a   1.000
_cell.length_b   1.000
_cell.length_c   1.000
_cell.angle_alpha   90.00
_cell.angle_beta   90.00
_cell.angle_gamma   90.00
#
_symmetry.space_group_name_H-M   'P 1'
#
loop_
_entity.id
_entity.type
_entity.pdbx_description
1 polymer ?
#
loop_
_entity_poly.entity_id
_entity_poly.type
_entity_poly.pdbx_seq_one_letter_code
_entity_poly.pdbx_strand_id
1 'polypeptide(L)'
;MTKVFKKQARHLMQDDLVDLRSCPSLRAEPIAQNMYGHVTHVRHESTALVVVGYEGIDHVGYARDQVITVIAPQIYLFPHKLTVIEAEETPVIGFVDESSGVAIEDPSRSTCSRFEVEPQAYGLTPDDVQALKQLNEAVRQSCEDALDAMSLAIQNHLQVHHGDFAGMYFSGECERRGVLVAALRYAVAQIEDAKRDLVDDEAEGDAR
;
A
#
# COMPACT_ATOMS: atom_id res chain seq x y z
N MET A 1 16.09 -3.51 -14.36
CA MET A 1 14.74 -3.99 -14.67
C MET A 1 13.81 -3.38 -13.65
N THR A 2 12.70 -2.79 -14.09
CA THR A 2 11.72 -2.13 -13.22
C THR A 2 10.64 -3.13 -12.88
N LYS A 3 10.24 -3.25 -11.61
CA LYS A 3 9.15 -4.13 -11.20
C LYS A 3 7.80 -3.42 -11.39
N VAL A 4 6.85 -4.12 -11.97
CA VAL A 4 5.54 -3.56 -12.35
C VAL A 4 4.41 -4.54 -12.08
N PHE A 5 3.21 -4.00 -11.97
CA PHE A 5 1.97 -4.76 -12.04
C PHE A 5 1.35 -4.61 -13.43
N LYS A 6 0.84 -5.71 -13.99
CA LYS A 6 -0.02 -5.68 -15.19
C LYS A 6 -1.47 -5.72 -14.70
N LYS A 7 -2.11 -4.55 -14.62
CA LYS A 7 -3.49 -4.42 -14.12
C LYS A 7 -4.45 -4.23 -15.28
N GLN A 8 -5.66 -4.76 -15.15
CA GLN A 8 -6.77 -4.34 -16.02
C GLN A 8 -7.19 -2.91 -15.64
N ALA A 9 -7.59 -2.10 -16.63
CA ALA A 9 -7.96 -0.70 -16.42
C ALA A 9 -9.05 -0.53 -15.35
N ARG A 10 -9.97 -1.50 -15.22
CA ARG A 10 -11.00 -1.51 -14.18
C ARG A 10 -10.48 -1.72 -12.74
N HIS A 11 -9.23 -2.13 -12.57
CA HIS A 11 -8.58 -2.30 -11.27
C HIS A 11 -7.56 -1.19 -10.98
N LEU A 12 -7.45 -0.20 -11.85
CA LEU A 12 -6.65 1.00 -11.55
C LEU A 12 -7.27 1.73 -10.37
N MET A 13 -6.40 2.23 -9.50
CA MET A 13 -6.77 3.01 -8.33
C MET A 13 -6.24 4.42 -8.46
N GLN A 14 -6.83 5.35 -7.71
CA GLN A 14 -6.23 6.66 -7.51
C GLN A 14 -4.82 6.49 -6.92
N ASP A 15 -3.90 7.36 -7.33
CA ASP A 15 -2.48 7.36 -7.00
C ASP A 15 -1.67 6.18 -7.59
N ASP A 16 -2.28 5.33 -8.42
CA ASP A 16 -1.50 4.41 -9.27
C ASP A 16 -0.58 5.21 -10.20
N LEU A 17 0.68 4.81 -10.29
CA LEU A 17 1.64 5.38 -11.22
C LEU A 17 1.71 4.52 -12.48
N VAL A 18 1.14 4.99 -13.59
CA VAL A 18 0.99 4.24 -14.83
C VAL A 18 2.12 4.54 -15.81
N ASP A 19 2.67 3.50 -16.45
CA ASP A 19 3.52 3.68 -17.62
C ASP A 19 2.67 4.03 -18.84
N LEU A 20 2.74 5.29 -19.25
CA LEU A 20 1.97 5.82 -20.38
C LEU A 20 2.31 5.15 -21.72
N ARG A 21 3.48 4.51 -21.86
CA ARG A 21 3.83 3.73 -23.06
C ARG A 21 2.96 2.48 -23.21
N SER A 22 2.46 1.95 -22.09
CA SER A 22 1.51 0.83 -22.08
C SER A 22 0.08 1.24 -22.44
N CYS A 23 -0.23 2.54 -22.43
CA CYS A 23 -1.56 3.07 -22.71
C CYS A 23 -1.79 3.18 -24.23
N PRO A 24 -2.74 2.43 -24.84
CA PRO A 24 -2.93 2.45 -26.30
C PRO A 24 -3.24 3.84 -26.88
N SER A 25 -3.99 4.65 -26.14
CA SER A 25 -4.42 6.00 -26.54
C SER A 25 -3.32 7.06 -26.38
N LEU A 26 -2.30 6.80 -25.56
CA LEU A 26 -1.25 7.78 -25.24
C LEU A 26 0.14 7.36 -25.74
N ARG A 27 0.37 6.08 -26.04
CA ARG A 27 1.71 5.55 -26.40
C ARG A 27 2.38 6.22 -27.59
N ALA A 28 1.57 6.79 -28.50
CA ALA A 28 2.08 7.50 -29.68
C ALA A 28 2.42 8.98 -29.38
N GLU A 29 1.95 9.51 -28.26
CA GLU A 29 2.18 10.90 -27.86
C GLU A 29 3.59 11.05 -27.28
N PRO A 30 4.31 12.16 -27.58
CA PRO A 30 5.65 12.41 -27.04
C PRO A 30 5.73 12.40 -25.50
N ILE A 31 4.62 12.75 -24.83
CA ILE A 31 4.53 12.74 -23.37
C ILE A 31 4.69 11.33 -22.80
N ALA A 32 4.18 10.30 -23.49
CA ALA A 32 4.24 8.93 -23.01
C ALA A 32 5.66 8.38 -22.94
N GLN A 33 6.58 8.90 -23.77
CA GLN A 33 7.98 8.47 -23.76
C GLN A 33 8.78 9.02 -22.58
N ASN A 34 8.32 10.09 -21.96
CA ASN A 34 9.09 10.86 -20.99
C ASN A 34 8.44 10.92 -19.60
N MET A 35 7.20 10.43 -19.44
CA MET A 35 6.44 10.59 -18.21
C MET A 35 5.67 9.33 -17.82
N TYR A 36 5.56 9.13 -16.50
CA TYR A 36 4.56 8.27 -15.90
C TYR A 36 3.31 9.08 -15.60
N GLY A 37 2.13 8.49 -15.79
CA GLY A 37 0.85 9.12 -15.49
C GLY A 37 0.45 8.82 -14.05
N HIS A 38 0.36 9.87 -13.23
CA HIS A 38 -0.20 9.73 -11.89
C HIS A 38 -1.73 9.74 -11.95
N VAL A 39 -2.39 8.66 -11.56
CA VAL A 39 -3.85 8.56 -11.65
C VAL A 39 -4.51 9.46 -10.60
N THR A 40 -5.24 10.47 -11.04
CA THR A 40 -5.97 11.40 -10.16
C THR A 40 -7.46 11.11 -10.09
N HIS A 41 -7.99 10.36 -11.06
CA HIS A 41 -9.41 10.04 -11.15
C HIS A 41 -9.64 8.70 -11.83
N VAL A 42 -10.57 7.90 -11.29
CA VAL A 42 -11.06 6.67 -11.93
C VAL A 42 -12.59 6.63 -11.86
N ARG A 43 -13.25 6.52 -13.01
CA ARG A 43 -14.70 6.43 -13.11
C ARG A 43 -15.15 5.27 -14.00
N HIS A 44 -16.00 4.41 -13.44
CA HIS A 44 -16.65 3.35 -14.20
C HIS A 44 -17.91 3.91 -14.89
N GLU A 45 -17.78 4.37 -16.13
CA GLU A 45 -18.92 4.93 -16.87
C GLU A 45 -19.92 3.87 -17.34
N SER A 46 -19.46 2.67 -17.67
CA SER A 46 -20.33 1.57 -18.09
C SER A 46 -19.76 0.19 -17.78
N THR A 47 -20.47 -0.85 -18.21
CA THR A 47 -20.01 -2.24 -18.16
C THR A 47 -18.87 -2.53 -19.12
N ALA A 48 -18.53 -1.61 -20.03
CA ALA A 48 -17.45 -1.78 -21.01
C ALA A 48 -16.32 -0.75 -20.88
N LEU A 49 -16.59 0.42 -20.29
CA LEU A 49 -15.68 1.57 -20.30
C LEU A 49 -15.30 2.04 -18.88
N VAL A 50 -14.04 2.38 -18.70
CA VAL A 50 -13.49 3.10 -17.55
C VAL A 50 -12.79 4.35 -18.04
N VAL A 51 -13.04 5.46 -17.37
CA VAL A 51 -12.39 6.74 -17.64
C VAL A 51 -11.37 7.00 -16.54
N VAL A 52 -10.12 7.26 -16.94
CA VAL A 52 -9.01 7.50 -16.03
C VAL A 52 -8.45 8.90 -16.31
N GLY A 53 -8.40 9.74 -15.28
CA GLY A 53 -7.72 11.03 -15.32
C GLY A 53 -6.28 10.86 -14.82
N TYR A 54 -5.33 11.48 -15.51
CA TYR A 54 -3.93 11.53 -15.07
C TYR A 54 -3.55 12.97 -14.72
N GLU A 55 -2.65 13.16 -13.76
CA GLU A 55 -2.16 14.50 -13.44
C GLU A 55 -1.49 15.15 -14.66
N GLY A 56 -1.90 16.38 -14.99
CA GLY A 56 -1.36 17.11 -16.14
C GLY A 56 -1.81 16.60 -17.52
N ILE A 57 -2.69 15.59 -17.58
CA ILE A 57 -3.28 15.06 -18.81
C ILE A 57 -4.80 15.05 -18.62
N ASP A 58 -5.57 15.18 -19.71
CA ASP A 58 -7.02 15.03 -19.62
C ASP A 58 -7.42 13.56 -19.39
N HIS A 59 -8.73 13.33 -19.27
CA HIS A 59 -9.32 12.02 -19.06
C HIS A 59 -9.22 11.14 -20.30
N VAL A 60 -8.81 9.90 -20.09
CA VAL A 60 -8.67 8.89 -21.14
C VAL A 60 -9.64 7.74 -20.88
N GLY A 61 -10.41 7.37 -21.89
CA GLY A 61 -11.29 6.21 -21.86
C GLY A 61 -10.55 4.93 -22.24
N TYR A 62 -10.72 3.88 -21.43
CA TYR A 62 -10.19 2.54 -21.64
C TYR A 62 -11.29 1.49 -21.63
N ALA A 63 -11.13 0.45 -22.44
CA ALA A 63 -11.90 -0.79 -22.25
C ALA A 63 -11.57 -1.38 -20.87
N ARG A 64 -12.57 -1.92 -20.17
CA ARG A 64 -12.41 -2.41 -18.78
C ARG A 64 -11.34 -3.48 -18.61
N ASP A 65 -11.17 -4.33 -19.61
CA ASP A 65 -10.23 -5.45 -19.67
C ASP A 65 -8.88 -5.07 -20.27
N GLN A 66 -8.73 -3.83 -20.74
CA GLN A 66 -7.46 -3.31 -21.23
C GLN A 66 -6.39 -3.47 -20.15
N VAL A 67 -5.30 -4.16 -20.47
CA VAL A 67 -4.17 -4.31 -19.55
C VAL A 67 -3.26 -3.09 -19.70
N ILE A 68 -2.88 -2.54 -18.55
CA ILE A 68 -2.04 -1.35 -18.39
C ILE A 68 -0.93 -1.69 -17.40
N THR A 69 0.29 -1.20 -17.67
CA THR A 69 1.44 -1.37 -16.80
C THR A 69 1.42 -0.30 -15.70
N VAL A 70 1.50 -0.74 -14.45
CA VAL A 70 1.52 0.13 -13.26
C VAL A 70 2.85 -0.09 -12.53
N ILE A 71 3.55 0.98 -12.23
CA ILE A 71 4.77 0.93 -11.42
C ILE A 71 4.39 0.48 -10.01
N ALA A 72 5.13 -0.51 -9.50
CA ALA A 72 4.85 -1.04 -8.18
C ALA A 72 5.16 0.01 -7.09
N PRO A 73 4.24 0.26 -6.15
CA PRO A 73 4.54 1.08 -4.99
C PRO A 73 5.72 0.53 -4.18
N GLN A 74 6.50 1.41 -3.55
CA GLN A 74 7.77 1.05 -2.92
C GLN A 74 7.64 -0.06 -1.88
N ILE A 75 6.53 -0.13 -1.13
CA ILE A 75 6.32 -1.17 -0.12
C ILE A 75 6.30 -2.59 -0.69
N TYR A 76 5.89 -2.76 -1.96
CA TYR A 76 5.94 -4.07 -2.63
C TYR A 76 7.36 -4.43 -3.08
N LEU A 77 8.28 -3.46 -3.10
CA LEU A 77 9.70 -3.64 -3.42
C LEU A 77 10.57 -3.72 -2.17
N PHE A 78 9.96 -3.64 -0.97
CA PHE A 78 10.68 -3.67 0.29
C PHE A 78 11.59 -4.91 0.37
N PRO A 79 12.89 -4.74 0.68
CA PRO A 79 13.91 -5.77 0.44
C PRO A 79 13.84 -6.94 1.41
N HIS A 80 13.24 -6.74 2.58
CA HIS A 80 13.12 -7.78 3.61
C HIS A 80 11.70 -8.34 3.70
N LYS A 81 11.59 -9.51 4.31
CA LYS A 81 10.29 -10.08 4.67
C LYS A 81 9.65 -9.23 5.78
N LEU A 82 8.51 -8.61 5.45
CA LEU A 82 7.68 -7.90 6.43
C LEU A 82 7.03 -8.89 7.40
N THR A 83 6.92 -8.50 8.66
CA THR A 83 6.29 -9.31 9.70
C THR A 83 5.60 -8.41 10.72
N VAL A 84 4.60 -8.96 11.40
CA VAL A 84 4.00 -8.31 12.56
C VAL A 84 4.90 -8.56 13.77
N ILE A 85 5.23 -7.49 14.49
CA ILE A 85 5.98 -7.52 15.74
C ILE A 85 5.02 -7.08 16.84
N GLU A 86 4.72 -7.99 17.75
CA GLU A 86 3.83 -7.75 18.89
C GLU A 86 4.60 -7.11 20.04
N ALA A 87 5.13 -5.89 19.83
CA ALA A 87 5.83 -5.13 20.86
C ALA A 87 4.97 -4.90 22.11
N GLU A 88 5.62 -4.63 23.25
CA GLU A 88 4.95 -4.51 24.55
C GLU A 88 3.89 -3.38 24.54
N GLU A 89 4.24 -2.20 24.01
CA GLU A 89 3.33 -1.06 23.94
C GLU A 89 2.34 -1.20 22.78
N THR A 90 2.81 -1.04 21.54
CA THR A 90 1.95 -1.04 20.34
C THR A 90 2.50 -1.99 19.29
N PRO A 91 1.72 -2.97 18.80
CA PRO A 91 2.17 -3.85 17.74
C PRO A 91 2.36 -3.06 16.43
N VAL A 92 3.36 -3.45 15.63
CA VAL A 92 3.74 -2.76 14.39
C VAL A 92 4.12 -3.77 13.30
N ILE A 93 4.15 -3.31 12.05
CA ILE A 93 4.80 -4.00 10.95
C ILE A 93 6.28 -3.61 10.96
N GLY A 94 7.12 -4.61 11.16
CA GLY A 94 8.57 -4.51 11.00
C GLY A 94 9.03 -5.48 9.92
N PHE A 95 10.30 -5.87 10.00
CA PHE A 95 10.89 -6.83 9.07
C PHE A 95 11.88 -7.75 9.77
N VAL A 96 12.15 -8.91 9.17
CA VAL A 96 13.21 -9.81 9.65
C VAL A 96 14.53 -9.43 9.00
N ASP A 97 15.53 -9.10 9.81
CA ASP A 97 16.91 -9.00 9.32
C ASP A 97 17.43 -10.42 9.11
N GLU A 98 17.55 -10.82 7.85
CA GLU A 98 17.96 -12.19 7.48
C GLU A 98 19.36 -12.55 8.00
N SER A 99 20.24 -11.56 8.22
CA SER A 99 21.60 -11.80 8.68
C SER A 99 21.67 -12.21 10.15
N SER A 100 20.79 -11.66 10.99
CA SER A 100 20.71 -11.94 12.43
C SER A 100 19.55 -12.86 12.81
N GLY A 101 18.55 -13.00 11.93
CA GLY A 101 17.28 -13.68 12.21
C GLY A 101 16.36 -12.92 13.18
N VAL A 102 16.68 -11.66 13.50
CA VAL A 102 15.94 -10.85 14.46
C VAL A 102 14.89 -9.99 13.75
N ALA A 103 13.72 -9.86 14.37
CA ALA A 103 12.69 -8.94 13.90
C ALA A 103 13.03 -7.50 14.34
N ILE A 104 13.10 -6.59 13.37
CA ILE A 104 13.39 -5.17 13.55
C ILE A 104 12.08 -4.38 13.49
N GLU A 105 11.73 -3.77 14.61
CA GLU A 105 10.55 -2.89 14.73
C GLU A 105 10.84 -1.45 14.27
N ASP A 106 12.06 -0.97 14.52
CA ASP A 106 12.50 0.38 14.21
C ASP A 106 13.80 0.30 13.38
N PRO A 107 13.75 0.67 12.08
CA PRO A 107 14.92 0.69 11.22
C PRO A 107 16.07 1.59 11.72
N SER A 108 15.80 2.52 12.64
CA SER A 108 16.80 3.40 13.24
C SER A 108 17.47 2.83 14.49
N ARG A 109 17.12 1.60 14.88
CA ARG A 109 17.69 0.92 16.06
C ARG A 109 18.32 -0.40 15.66
N SER A 110 19.43 -0.73 16.32
CA SER A 110 20.15 -2.00 16.18
C SER A 110 19.26 -3.21 16.49
N THR A 111 19.68 -4.40 16.05
CA THR A 111 19.02 -5.70 16.31
C THR A 111 18.78 -6.00 17.80
N CYS A 112 19.56 -5.39 18.69
CA CYS A 112 19.39 -5.51 20.13
C CYS A 112 18.61 -4.34 20.77
N SER A 113 18.04 -3.45 19.96
CA SER A 113 17.30 -2.23 20.34
C SER A 113 18.03 -1.30 21.32
N ARG A 114 19.37 -1.39 21.40
CA ARG A 114 20.19 -0.62 22.36
C ARG A 114 20.95 0.55 21.75
N PHE A 115 21.30 0.43 20.47
CA PHE A 115 22.08 1.44 19.75
C PHE A 115 21.29 2.00 18.59
N GLU A 116 21.41 3.30 18.35
CA GLU A 116 20.96 3.94 17.11
C GLU A 116 21.82 3.46 15.95
N VAL A 117 21.18 3.15 14.83
CA VAL A 117 21.84 2.76 13.59
C VAL A 117 21.15 3.47 12.44
N GLU A 118 21.91 3.75 11.40
CA GLU A 118 21.35 4.25 10.15
C GLU A 118 20.60 3.10 9.44
N PRO A 119 19.39 3.33 8.87
CA PRO A 119 18.63 2.28 8.18
C PRO A 119 19.38 1.58 7.03
N GLN A 120 20.39 2.23 6.46
CA GLN A 120 21.28 1.66 5.45
C GLN A 120 22.10 0.47 5.98
N ALA A 121 22.27 0.35 7.30
CA ALA A 121 22.87 -0.84 7.92
C ALA A 121 22.06 -2.12 7.63
N TYR A 122 20.75 -1.96 7.39
CA TYR A 122 19.85 -3.01 6.96
C TYR A 122 19.65 -3.02 5.44
N GLY A 123 20.42 -2.26 4.67
CA GLY A 123 20.22 -2.15 3.22
C GLY A 123 18.93 -1.44 2.81
N LEU A 124 18.34 -0.62 3.69
CA LEU A 124 17.14 0.14 3.40
C LEU A 124 17.48 1.50 2.80
N THR A 125 16.71 1.89 1.79
CA THR A 125 16.73 3.24 1.22
C THR A 125 15.79 4.17 2.01
N PRO A 126 15.91 5.50 1.88
CA PRO A 126 14.95 6.43 2.47
C PRO A 126 13.50 6.17 2.05
N ASP A 127 13.29 5.75 0.80
CA ASP A 127 11.96 5.43 0.27
C ASP A 127 11.39 4.18 0.92
N ASP A 128 12.22 3.16 1.22
CA ASP A 128 11.78 1.97 1.96
C ASP A 128 11.31 2.32 3.37
N VAL A 129 12.10 3.13 4.10
CA VAL A 129 11.78 3.57 5.46
C VAL A 129 10.48 4.38 5.46
N GLN A 130 10.33 5.28 4.49
CA GLN A 130 9.12 6.08 4.34
C GLN A 130 7.90 5.22 4.00
N ALA A 131 8.04 4.24 3.11
CA ALA A 131 6.97 3.32 2.74
C ALA A 131 6.51 2.45 3.92
N LEU A 132 7.45 1.93 4.74
CA LEU A 132 7.13 1.17 5.94
C LEU A 132 6.40 2.03 6.98
N LYS A 133 6.84 3.29 7.15
CA LYS A 133 6.19 4.26 8.03
C LYS A 133 4.76 4.56 7.58
N GLN A 134 4.56 4.83 6.29
CA GLN A 134 3.24 5.08 5.70
C GLN A 134 2.32 3.88 5.84
N LEU A 135 2.82 2.66 5.65
CA LEU A 135 2.04 1.44 5.85
C LEU A 135 1.56 1.32 7.30
N ASN A 136 2.46 1.49 8.28
CA ASN A 136 2.10 1.45 9.69
C ASN A 136 1.09 2.54 10.08
N GLU A 137 1.21 3.74 9.51
CA GLU A 137 0.23 4.82 9.70
C GLU A 137 -1.14 4.46 9.14
N ALA A 138 -1.18 3.97 7.90
CA ALA A 138 -2.42 3.55 7.25
C ALA A 138 -3.12 2.42 8.03
N VAL A 139 -2.36 1.45 8.55
CA VAL A 139 -2.92 0.39 9.39
C VAL A 139 -3.47 0.95 10.70
N ARG A 140 -2.75 1.85 11.37
CA ARG A 140 -3.25 2.51 12.60
C ARG A 140 -4.54 3.28 12.34
N GLN A 141 -4.61 4.06 11.26
CA GLN A 141 -5.83 4.76 10.88
C GLN A 141 -6.97 3.79 10.57
N SER A 142 -6.70 2.70 9.83
CA SER A 142 -7.72 1.70 9.52
C SER A 142 -8.29 0.99 10.76
N CYS A 143 -7.49 0.86 11.83
CA CYS A 143 -7.95 0.34 13.10
C CYS A 143 -8.98 1.28 13.74
N GLU A 144 -8.71 2.58 13.75
CA GLU A 144 -9.67 3.58 14.26
C GLU A 144 -10.94 3.59 13.43
N ASP A 145 -10.81 3.61 12.10
CA ASP A 145 -11.96 3.60 11.19
C ASP A 145 -12.84 2.35 11.39
N ALA A 146 -12.22 1.19 11.63
CA ALA A 146 -12.93 -0.06 11.91
C ALA A 146 -13.66 -0.02 13.26
N LEU A 147 -13.01 0.50 14.31
CA LEU A 147 -13.63 0.65 15.62
C LEU A 147 -14.80 1.63 15.58
N ASP A 148 -14.65 2.75 14.89
CA ASP A 148 -15.70 3.75 14.71
C ASP A 148 -16.89 3.18 13.92
N ALA A 149 -16.62 2.53 12.79
CA ALA A 149 -17.66 1.93 11.96
C ALA A 149 -18.45 0.84 12.72
N MET A 150 -17.74 -0.04 13.45
CA MET A 150 -18.37 -1.09 14.25
C MET A 150 -19.20 -0.50 15.40
N SER A 151 -18.64 0.47 16.12
CA SER A 151 -19.32 1.13 17.24
C SER A 151 -20.59 1.84 16.79
N LEU A 152 -20.50 2.61 15.70
CA LEU A 152 -21.64 3.34 15.14
C LEU A 152 -22.76 2.39 14.69
N ALA A 153 -22.42 1.28 14.02
CA ALA A 153 -23.40 0.29 13.59
C ALA A 153 -24.17 -0.33 14.79
N ILE A 154 -23.45 -0.69 15.86
CA ILE A 154 -24.06 -1.26 17.08
C ILE A 154 -24.90 -0.21 17.81
N GLN A 155 -24.39 1.01 17.98
CA GLN A 155 -25.12 2.10 18.66
C GLN A 155 -26.42 2.44 17.95
N ASN A 156 -26.40 2.52 16.61
CA ASN A 156 -27.60 2.73 15.81
C ASN A 156 -28.64 1.62 16.02
N HIS A 157 -28.19 0.36 16.10
CA HIS A 157 -29.09 -0.76 16.35
C HIS A 157 -29.70 -0.73 17.76
N LEU A 158 -28.90 -0.33 18.76
CA LEU A 158 -29.32 -0.22 20.16
C LEU A 158 -30.03 1.11 20.47
N GLN A 159 -30.23 1.99 19.48
CA GLN A 159 -30.80 3.33 19.65
C GLN A 159 -30.03 4.18 20.66
N VAL A 160 -28.71 4.00 20.71
CA VAL A 160 -27.79 4.78 21.53
C VAL A 160 -27.28 5.95 20.70
N HIS A 161 -27.46 7.18 21.19
CA HIS A 161 -27.14 8.41 20.44
C HIS A 161 -25.87 9.13 20.92
N HIS A 162 -25.15 8.58 21.91
CA HIS A 162 -23.92 9.13 22.48
C HIS A 162 -22.77 8.12 22.38
N GLY A 163 -21.56 8.61 22.08
CA GLY A 163 -20.36 7.80 21.82
C GLY A 163 -19.52 7.46 23.06
N ASP A 164 -19.87 7.99 24.23
CA ASP A 164 -19.02 7.97 25.44
C ASP A 164 -18.61 6.56 25.86
N PHE A 165 -19.55 5.60 25.75
CA PHE A 165 -19.27 4.20 26.12
C PHE A 165 -18.28 3.52 25.17
N ALA A 166 -18.32 3.80 23.87
CA ALA A 166 -17.38 3.21 22.91
C ALA A 166 -15.95 3.70 23.18
N GLY A 167 -15.80 5.01 23.45
CA GLY A 167 -14.52 5.57 23.86
C GLY A 167 -14.00 4.94 25.15
N MET A 168 -14.84 4.80 26.19
CA MET A 168 -14.45 4.13 27.42
C MET A 168 -14.05 2.67 27.21
N TYR A 169 -14.83 1.93 26.42
CA TYR A 169 -14.62 0.50 26.20
C TYR A 169 -13.33 0.23 25.42
N PHE A 170 -13.09 0.94 24.32
CA PHE A 170 -11.90 0.74 23.47
C PHE A 170 -10.67 1.55 23.89
N SER A 171 -10.79 2.43 24.90
CA SER A 171 -9.63 3.09 25.51
C SER A 171 -8.74 2.13 26.31
N GLY A 172 -9.27 0.97 26.72
CA GLY A 172 -8.50 -0.13 27.29
C GLY A 172 -7.76 -0.90 26.20
N GLU A 173 -6.44 -1.00 26.34
CA GLU A 173 -5.55 -1.43 25.25
C GLU A 173 -5.84 -2.81 24.67
N CYS A 174 -6.46 -3.74 25.40
CA CYS A 174 -6.57 -5.13 24.94
C CYS A 174 -7.50 -5.32 23.74
N GLU A 175 -8.68 -4.70 23.70
CA GLU A 175 -9.63 -4.85 22.61
C GLU A 175 -9.15 -4.11 21.36
N ARG A 176 -8.66 -2.88 21.52
CA ARG A 176 -8.05 -2.09 20.44
C ARG A 176 -6.84 -2.80 19.84
N ARG A 177 -5.98 -3.39 20.69
CA ARG A 177 -4.83 -4.18 20.24
C ARG A 177 -5.26 -5.37 19.40
N GLY A 178 -6.35 -6.04 19.75
CA GLY A 178 -6.88 -7.16 18.95
C GLY A 178 -7.23 -6.75 17.51
N VAL A 179 -7.94 -5.63 17.35
CA VAL A 179 -8.29 -5.09 16.02
C VAL A 179 -7.04 -4.66 15.26
N LEU A 180 -6.10 -3.98 15.93
CA LEU A 180 -4.85 -3.54 15.32
C LEU A 180 -4.01 -4.73 14.83
N VAL A 181 -3.83 -5.78 15.64
CA VAL A 181 -3.09 -6.99 15.23
C VAL A 181 -3.75 -7.66 14.03
N ALA A 182 -5.08 -7.71 13.97
CA ALA A 182 -5.78 -8.25 12.81
C ALA A 182 -5.51 -7.41 11.54
N ALA A 183 -5.56 -6.09 11.64
CA ALA A 183 -5.26 -5.18 10.52
C ALA A 183 -3.80 -5.30 10.06
N LEU A 184 -2.84 -5.38 10.99
CA LEU A 184 -1.41 -5.59 10.69
C LEU A 184 -1.19 -6.90 9.94
N ARG A 185 -1.78 -8.01 10.42
CA ARG A 185 -1.67 -9.33 9.77
C ARG A 185 -2.28 -9.33 8.38
N TYR A 186 -3.44 -8.70 8.21
CA TYR A 186 -4.08 -8.56 6.91
C TYR A 186 -3.22 -7.77 5.93
N ALA A 187 -2.65 -6.64 6.36
CA ALA A 187 -1.78 -5.81 5.52
C ALA A 187 -0.55 -6.58 5.02
N VAL A 188 0.14 -7.32 5.91
CA VAL A 188 1.28 -8.17 5.52
C VAL A 188 0.84 -9.26 4.53
N ALA A 189 -0.27 -9.96 4.81
CA ALA A 189 -0.78 -11.01 3.92
C ALA A 189 -1.19 -10.47 2.54
N GLN A 190 -1.80 -9.28 2.48
CA GLN A 190 -2.19 -8.63 1.23
C GLN A 190 -0.97 -8.24 0.39
N ILE A 191 0.10 -7.76 1.03
CA ILE A 191 1.37 -7.46 0.34
C ILE A 191 2.00 -8.74 -0.20
N GLU A 192 2.04 -9.82 0.60
CA GLU A 192 2.57 -11.11 0.16
C GLU A 192 1.76 -11.70 -1.01
N ASP A 193 0.43 -11.57 -1.00
CA ASP A 193 -0.41 -12.02 -2.09
C ASP A 193 -0.20 -11.19 -3.36
N ALA A 194 -0.21 -9.86 -3.25
CA ALA A 194 0.01 -8.96 -4.37
C ALA A 194 1.40 -9.12 -4.99
N LYS A 195 2.45 -9.41 -4.20
CA LYS A 195 3.80 -9.68 -4.71
C LYS A 195 3.84 -10.83 -5.74
N ARG A 196 2.85 -11.73 -5.76
CA ARG A 196 2.74 -12.83 -6.75
C ARG A 196 2.43 -12.33 -8.16
N ASP A 197 1.76 -11.19 -8.27
CA ASP A 197 1.39 -10.57 -9.55
C ASP A 197 2.47 -9.59 -10.06
N LEU A 198 3.56 -9.43 -9.30
CA LEU A 198 4.66 -8.54 -9.63
C LEU A 198 5.55 -9.18 -10.70
N VAL A 199 5.73 -8.50 -11.82
CA VAL A 199 6.54 -8.96 -12.94
C VAL A 199 7.67 -7.97 -13.25
N ASP A 200 8.72 -8.45 -13.91
CA ASP A 200 9.73 -7.56 -14.48
C ASP A 200 9.15 -6.88 -15.73
N ASP A 201 9.32 -5.57 -15.83
CA ASP A 201 9.02 -4.86 -17.07
C ASP A 201 10.13 -5.16 -18.07
N GLU A 202 9.83 -6.07 -18.99
CA GLU A 202 10.59 -6.29 -20.21
C GLU A 202 10.43 -5.06 -21.09
N ALA A 203 11.17 -4.00 -20.79
CA ALA A 203 11.38 -2.94 -21.76
C ALA A 203 12.00 -3.63 -23.00
N GLU A 204 11.26 -3.66 -24.12
CA GLU A 204 11.69 -4.23 -25.40
C GLU A 204 13.12 -3.82 -25.73
N GLY A 205 14.06 -4.69 -25.38
CA GLY A 205 15.41 -4.69 -25.89
C GLY A 205 15.42 -5.52 -27.16
N ASP A 206 14.65 -5.13 -28.17
CA ASP A 206 14.77 -5.69 -29.52
C ASP A 206 14.26 -4.67 -30.57
N ALA A 207 15.13 -3.70 -30.85
CA ALA A 207 15.20 -3.08 -32.17
C ALA A 207 16.68 -3.05 -32.58
N ARG A 208 17.16 -4.19 -33.08
CA ARG A 208 18.32 -4.24 -33.98
C ARG A 208 17.86 -4.14 -35.41
#